data_AF-A0A0X3U4S5-F1
#
_entry.id   AF-A0A0X3U4S5-F1
#
_cell.length_a   1.000
_cell.length_b   1.000
_cell.length_c   1.000
_cell.angle_alpha   90.00
_cell.angle_beta   90.00
_cell.angle_gamma   90.00
#
_symmetry.space_group_name_H-M   'P 1'
#
loop_
_entity.id
_entity.type
_entity.pdbx_description
1 polymer ?
#
loop_
_entity_poly.entity_id
_entity_poly.type
_entity_poly.pdbx_seq_one_letter_code
_entity_poly.pdbx_strand_id
1 'polypeptide(L)'
;MVPLLWLAGTALALLVTLATSCILWQRLRQQARTSAGRLEKLQSERDTLDGQLRHYGREIKERDKKLSVASRRIHELQQGKSDLQAVIGHQLRRPLDNLSETLQRLAISAQGDSATLAERARAQLQPIIRSLNQIQRLGQVETVAIAAPPQADNGAEADVQSLRVLNLNALEQKRDTLGHQTFADLINRRAAHLPKKITELTSALTGRHWLDAERLALVVAANAEEIALDAIAGHLRNLSAQLGIDSEREGCRQQRSELLNLMRVSLQQLQDWKSKNLHTEWALR
;
A
#
# COMPACT_ATOMS: atom_id res chain seq x y z
N MET A 1 50.35 76.73 -21.55
CA MET A 1 50.42 75.42 -20.86
C MET A 1 49.05 74.77 -20.58
N VAL A 2 47.96 75.55 -20.47
CA VAL A 2 46.59 75.03 -20.27
C VAL A 2 46.08 74.01 -21.32
N PRO A 3 46.32 74.14 -22.64
CA PRO A 3 45.74 73.18 -23.61
C PRO A 3 46.35 71.77 -23.56
N LEU A 4 47.61 71.64 -23.12
CA LEU A 4 48.27 70.34 -22.99
C LEU A 4 47.69 69.50 -21.83
N LEU A 5 47.26 70.15 -20.75
CA LEU A 5 46.61 69.47 -19.62
C LEU A 5 45.24 68.89 -19.99
N TRP A 6 44.49 69.57 -20.85
CA TRP A 6 43.21 69.07 -21.37
C TRP A 6 43.38 67.84 -22.25
N LEU A 7 44.36 67.86 -23.17
CA LEU A 7 44.67 66.70 -24.00
C LEU A 7 45.09 65.50 -23.15
N ALA A 8 45.95 65.72 -22.15
CA ALA A 8 46.35 64.66 -21.22
C ALA A 8 45.15 64.08 -20.43
N GLY A 9 44.23 64.94 -19.96
CA GLY A 9 43.03 64.51 -19.26
C GLY A 9 42.10 63.66 -20.14
N THR A 10 41.86 64.06 -21.39
CA THR A 10 41.02 63.28 -22.33
C THR A 10 41.64 61.94 -22.71
N ALA A 11 42.97 61.89 -22.88
CA ALA A 11 43.69 60.66 -23.16
C ALA A 11 43.58 59.67 -21.97
N LEU A 12 43.72 60.17 -20.74
CA LEU A 12 43.59 59.35 -19.54
C LEU A 12 42.15 58.82 -19.36
N ALA A 13 41.14 59.64 -19.62
CA ALA A 13 39.75 59.20 -19.61
C ALA A 13 39.48 58.09 -20.64
N LEU A 14 39.99 58.24 -21.87
CA LEU A 14 39.89 57.21 -22.91
C LEU A 14 40.57 55.90 -22.48
N LEU A 15 41.76 55.96 -21.90
CA LEU A 15 42.45 54.77 -21.39
C LEU A 15 41.65 54.06 -20.28
N VAL A 16 41.03 54.80 -19.36
CA VAL A 16 40.19 54.24 -18.30
C VAL A 16 38.92 53.58 -18.88
N THR A 17 38.26 54.21 -19.85
CA THR A 17 37.08 53.61 -20.51
C THR A 17 37.42 52.34 -21.31
N LEU A 18 38.58 52.31 -21.98
CA LEU A 18 39.06 51.11 -22.67
C LEU A 18 39.41 49.99 -21.68
N ALA A 19 40.09 50.31 -20.59
CA ALA A 19 40.43 49.34 -19.54
C ALA A 19 39.17 48.76 -18.88
N THR A 20 38.20 49.60 -18.52
CA THR A 20 36.93 49.15 -17.92
C THR A 20 36.08 48.33 -18.89
N SER A 21 36.02 48.71 -20.16
CA SER A 21 35.35 47.92 -21.21
C SER A 21 36.00 46.55 -21.40
N CYS A 22 37.34 46.49 -21.42
CA CYS A 22 38.09 45.25 -21.51
C CYS A 22 37.82 44.32 -20.31
N ILE A 23 37.83 44.86 -19.08
CA ILE A 23 37.52 44.10 -17.86
C ILE A 23 36.08 43.57 -17.88
N LEU A 24 35.10 44.41 -18.27
CA LEU A 24 33.70 44.00 -18.37
C LEU A 24 33.52 42.88 -19.41
N TRP A 25 34.18 43.00 -20.56
CA TRP A 25 34.13 41.99 -21.60
C TRP A 25 34.78 40.67 -21.19
N GLN A 26 35.90 40.71 -20.46
CA GLN A 26 36.51 39.51 -19.88
C GLN A 26 35.59 38.84 -18.85
N ARG A 27 34.93 39.62 -17.98
CA ARG A 27 33.94 39.10 -17.03
C ARG A 27 32.74 38.46 -17.73
N LEU A 28 32.19 39.10 -18.77
CA LEU A 28 31.11 38.53 -19.57
C LEU A 28 31.54 37.23 -20.26
N ARG A 29 32.76 37.16 -20.79
CA ARG A 29 33.30 35.92 -21.35
C ARG A 29 33.48 34.81 -20.31
N GLN A 30 33.94 35.14 -19.11
CA GLN A 30 34.04 34.18 -18.01
C GLN A 30 32.67 33.69 -17.55
N GLN A 31 31.68 34.58 -17.46
CA GLN A 31 30.29 34.22 -17.15
C GLN A 31 29.69 33.34 -18.26
N ALA A 32 29.92 33.67 -19.53
CA ALA A 32 29.48 32.85 -20.66
C ALA A 32 30.06 31.43 -20.59
N ARG A 33 31.37 31.29 -20.31
CA ARG A 33 32.03 29.98 -20.16
C ARG A 33 31.48 29.17 -18.98
N THR A 34 31.26 29.80 -17.83
CA THR A 34 30.69 29.10 -16.67
C THR A 34 29.23 28.71 -16.88
N SER A 35 28.44 29.54 -17.58
CA SER A 35 27.06 29.20 -17.96
C SER A 35 27.00 28.03 -18.95
N ALA A 36 27.89 28.00 -19.94
CA ALA A 36 27.97 26.91 -20.91
C ALA A 36 28.29 25.57 -20.22
N GLY A 37 29.26 25.53 -19.31
CA GLY A 37 29.58 24.31 -18.55
C GLY A 37 28.43 23.86 -17.63
N ARG A 38 27.65 24.79 -17.07
CA ARG A 38 26.43 24.45 -16.30
C ARG A 38 25.34 23.86 -17.18
N LEU A 39 25.14 24.39 -18.39
CA LEU A 39 24.15 23.86 -19.33
C LEU A 39 24.50 22.44 -19.77
N GLU A 40 25.77 22.17 -20.07
CA GLU A 40 26.26 20.83 -20.42
C GLU A 40 26.08 19.83 -19.27
N LYS A 41 26.37 20.27 -18.03
CA LYS A 41 26.13 19.46 -16.83
C LYS A 41 24.64 19.15 -16.65
N LEU A 42 23.76 20.15 -16.76
CA LEU A 42 22.31 19.94 -16.65
C LEU A 42 21.77 19.06 -17.79
N GLN A 43 22.33 19.15 -18.99
CA GLN A 43 21.97 18.28 -20.11
C GLN A 43 22.36 16.82 -19.84
N SER A 44 23.58 16.56 -19.36
CA SER A 44 23.99 15.19 -19.02
C SER A 44 23.22 14.60 -17.83
N GLU A 45 22.87 15.42 -16.83
CA GLU A 45 21.97 15.00 -15.74
C GLU A 45 20.57 14.67 -16.27
N ARG A 46 20.01 15.50 -17.17
CA ARG A 46 18.75 15.22 -17.83
C ARG A 46 18.79 13.91 -18.61
N ASP A 47 19.82 13.68 -19.43
CA ASP A 47 19.96 12.45 -20.21
C ASP A 47 20.09 11.21 -19.31
N THR A 48 20.76 11.37 -18.16
CA THR A 48 20.88 10.31 -17.15
C THR A 48 19.52 9.99 -16.52
N LEU A 49 18.73 11.01 -16.15
CA LEU A 49 17.38 10.85 -15.62
C LEU A 49 16.43 10.24 -16.66
N ASP A 50 16.52 10.66 -17.92
CA ASP A 50 15.74 10.09 -19.02
C ASP A 50 16.11 8.60 -19.23
N GLY A 51 17.39 8.23 -19.08
CA GLY A 51 17.85 6.84 -19.07
C GLY A 51 17.25 6.03 -17.91
N GLN A 52 17.24 6.58 -16.70
CA GLN A 52 16.65 5.95 -15.52
C GLN A 52 15.13 5.77 -15.65
N LEU A 53 14.40 6.78 -16.13
CA LEU A 53 12.96 6.70 -16.38
C LEU A 53 12.62 5.61 -17.39
N ARG A 54 13.40 5.48 -18.47
CA ARG A 54 13.24 4.39 -19.44
C ARG A 54 13.56 3.02 -18.85
N HIS A 55 14.51 2.94 -17.92
CA HIS A 55 14.81 1.69 -17.22
C HIS A 55 13.66 1.27 -16.30
N TYR A 56 13.19 2.15 -15.42
CA TYR A 56 12.05 1.87 -14.54
C TYR A 56 10.76 1.60 -15.32
N GLY A 57 10.52 2.33 -16.41
CA GLY A 57 9.39 2.06 -17.29
C GLY A 57 9.40 0.66 -17.92
N ARG A 58 10.59 0.08 -18.19
CA ARG A 58 10.71 -1.31 -18.64
C ARG A 58 10.47 -2.30 -17.51
N GLU A 59 11.01 -2.02 -16.32
CA GLU A 59 10.85 -2.88 -15.15
C GLU A 59 9.38 -2.96 -14.69
N ILE A 60 8.66 -1.84 -14.71
CA ILE A 60 7.21 -1.79 -14.43
C ILE A 60 6.44 -2.63 -15.45
N LYS A 61 6.70 -2.47 -16.74
CA LYS A 61 6.07 -3.28 -17.80
C LYS A 61 6.34 -4.79 -17.62
N GLU A 62 7.53 -5.16 -17.16
CA GLU A 62 7.84 -6.56 -16.87
C GLU A 62 7.07 -7.08 -15.66
N ARG A 63 6.95 -6.29 -14.59
CA ARG A 63 6.13 -6.63 -13.42
C ARG A 63 4.65 -6.74 -13.76
N ASP A 64 4.12 -5.83 -14.56
CA ASP A 64 2.73 -5.88 -15.04
C ASP A 64 2.46 -7.14 -15.86
N LYS A 65 3.42 -7.52 -16.72
CA LYS A 65 3.32 -8.78 -17.46
C LYS A 65 3.29 -9.97 -16.50
N LYS A 66 4.16 -10.01 -15.48
CA LYS A 66 4.16 -11.09 -14.46
C LYS A 66 2.85 -11.14 -13.67
N LEU A 67 2.31 -9.98 -13.27
CA LEU A 67 1.03 -9.88 -12.58
C LEU A 67 -0.11 -10.38 -13.47
N SER A 68 -0.17 -9.98 -14.74
CA SER A 68 -1.21 -10.44 -15.67
C SER A 68 -1.19 -11.97 -15.88
N VAL A 69 0.00 -12.58 -15.92
CA VAL A 69 0.16 -14.04 -16.01
C VAL A 69 -0.28 -14.72 -14.72
N ALA A 70 0.09 -14.18 -13.56
CA ALA A 70 -0.33 -14.71 -12.27
C ALA A 70 -1.85 -14.63 -12.09
N SER A 71 -2.48 -13.50 -12.46
CA SER A 71 -3.93 -13.32 -12.42
C SER A 71 -4.66 -14.31 -13.32
N ARG A 72 -4.17 -14.55 -14.55
CA ARG A 72 -4.73 -15.58 -15.44
C ARG A 72 -4.65 -16.96 -14.81
N ARG A 73 -3.50 -17.33 -14.23
CA ARG A 73 -3.32 -18.61 -13.56
C ARG A 73 -4.25 -18.78 -12.36
N ILE A 74 -4.49 -17.73 -11.58
CA ILE A 74 -5.48 -17.74 -10.49
C ILE A 74 -6.88 -17.99 -11.05
N HIS A 75 -7.24 -17.32 -12.15
CA HIS A 75 -8.54 -17.49 -12.79
C HIS A 75 -8.73 -18.92 -13.34
N GLU A 76 -7.71 -19.48 -13.98
CA GLU A 76 -7.70 -20.89 -14.45
C GLU A 76 -7.88 -21.87 -13.27
N LEU A 77 -7.20 -21.63 -12.14
CA LEU A 77 -7.36 -22.46 -10.94
C LEU A 77 -8.74 -22.31 -10.31
N GLN A 78 -9.31 -21.10 -10.30
CA GLN A 78 -10.67 -20.86 -9.82
C GLN A 78 -11.70 -21.57 -10.70
N GLN A 79 -11.52 -21.52 -12.02
CA GLN A 79 -12.37 -22.25 -12.96
C GLN A 79 -12.24 -23.76 -12.75
N GLY A 80 -11.02 -24.29 -12.66
CA GLY A 80 -10.78 -25.71 -12.37
C GLY A 80 -11.38 -26.15 -11.03
N LYS A 81 -11.33 -25.30 -9.99
CA LYS A 81 -12.00 -25.54 -8.70
C LYS A 81 -13.52 -25.60 -8.87
N SER A 82 -14.12 -24.67 -9.62
CA SER A 82 -15.55 -24.66 -9.91
C SER A 82 -15.98 -25.91 -10.68
N ASP A 83 -15.23 -26.31 -11.70
CA ASP A 83 -15.51 -27.51 -12.50
C ASP A 83 -15.42 -28.77 -11.64
N LEU A 84 -14.40 -28.89 -10.79
CA LEU A 84 -14.27 -29.99 -9.83
C LEU A 84 -15.43 -30.02 -8.84
N GLN A 85 -15.86 -28.86 -8.32
CA GLN A 85 -17.02 -28.77 -7.45
C GLN A 85 -18.31 -29.21 -8.17
N ALA A 86 -18.48 -28.84 -9.43
CA ALA A 86 -19.61 -29.27 -10.25
C ALA A 86 -19.58 -30.79 -10.49
N VAL A 87 -18.41 -31.37 -10.80
CA VAL A 87 -18.24 -32.82 -10.98
C VAL A 87 -18.52 -33.57 -9.68
N ILE A 88 -17.95 -33.13 -8.55
CA ILE A 88 -18.18 -33.75 -7.24
C ILE A 88 -19.67 -33.65 -6.85
N GLY A 89 -20.28 -32.47 -7.05
CA GLY A 89 -21.68 -32.22 -6.75
C GLY A 89 -22.64 -33.05 -7.59
N HIS A 90 -22.42 -33.14 -8.91
CA HIS A 90 -23.35 -33.83 -9.81
C HIS A 90 -23.07 -35.34 -9.93
N GLN A 91 -21.80 -35.75 -10.01
CA GLN A 91 -21.45 -37.15 -10.31
C GLN A 91 -21.28 -38.02 -9.08
N LEU A 92 -20.87 -37.47 -7.93
CA LEU A 92 -20.62 -38.29 -6.73
C LEU A 92 -21.77 -38.21 -5.74
N ARG A 93 -22.32 -37.02 -5.50
CA ARG A 93 -23.37 -36.85 -4.48
C ARG A 93 -24.66 -37.59 -4.84
N ARG A 94 -25.14 -37.42 -6.07
CA ARG A 94 -26.40 -38.02 -6.53
C ARG A 94 -26.43 -39.56 -6.44
N PRO A 95 -25.41 -40.31 -6.91
CA PRO A 95 -25.41 -41.75 -6.73
C PRO A 95 -25.20 -42.19 -5.28
N LEU A 96 -24.44 -41.43 -4.46
CA LEU A 96 -24.30 -41.74 -3.03
C LEU A 96 -25.61 -41.57 -2.27
N ASP A 97 -26.37 -40.51 -2.56
CA ASP A 97 -27.70 -40.29 -1.98
C ASP A 97 -28.66 -41.41 -2.41
N ASN A 98 -28.67 -41.78 -3.70
CA ASN A 98 -29.45 -42.90 -4.20
C ASN A 98 -29.07 -44.25 -3.55
N LEU A 99 -27.77 -44.52 -3.38
CA LEU A 99 -27.28 -45.74 -2.72
C LEU A 99 -27.66 -45.77 -1.24
N SER A 100 -27.57 -44.63 -0.56
CA SER A 100 -28.03 -44.51 0.83
C SER A 100 -29.53 -44.79 0.95
N GLU A 101 -30.35 -44.28 0.04
CA GLU A 101 -31.79 -44.55 0.00
C GLU A 101 -32.11 -46.01 -0.31
N THR A 102 -31.43 -46.64 -1.27
CA THR A 102 -31.66 -48.06 -1.60
C THR A 102 -31.24 -48.97 -0.47
N LEU A 103 -30.10 -48.72 0.18
CA LEU A 103 -29.66 -49.45 1.37
C LEU A 103 -30.63 -49.25 2.54
N GLN A 104 -31.20 -48.06 2.70
CA GLN A 104 -32.23 -47.82 3.71
C GLN A 104 -33.50 -48.64 3.43
N ARG A 105 -33.95 -48.69 2.18
CA ARG A 105 -35.11 -49.52 1.80
C ARG A 105 -34.84 -51.01 2.00
N LEU A 106 -33.65 -51.48 1.62
CA LEU A 106 -33.19 -52.85 1.84
C LEU A 106 -33.14 -53.20 3.32
N ALA A 107 -32.59 -52.33 4.18
CA ALA A 107 -32.56 -52.55 5.62
C ALA A 107 -33.95 -52.66 6.24
N ILE A 108 -34.95 -51.93 5.71
CA ILE A 108 -36.34 -51.99 6.17
C ILE A 108 -37.06 -53.23 5.63
N SER A 109 -36.81 -53.64 4.39
CA SER A 109 -37.56 -54.71 3.73
C SER A 109 -36.98 -56.11 3.94
N ALA A 110 -35.68 -56.22 4.22
CA ALA A 110 -34.98 -57.49 4.26
C ALA A 110 -35.01 -58.11 5.68
N GLN A 111 -35.09 -59.43 5.77
CA GLN A 111 -35.08 -60.17 7.04
C GLN A 111 -33.74 -60.92 7.22
N GLY A 112 -33.26 -60.96 8.47
CA GLY A 112 -32.04 -61.69 8.85
C GLY A 112 -30.74 -60.99 8.43
N ASP A 113 -29.77 -61.78 7.96
CA ASP A 113 -28.38 -61.32 7.70
C ASP A 113 -28.28 -60.21 6.65
N SER A 114 -29.20 -60.20 5.69
CA SER A 114 -29.27 -59.19 4.62
C SER A 114 -29.54 -57.77 5.16
N ALA A 115 -30.35 -57.63 6.20
CA ALA A 115 -30.57 -56.34 6.87
C ALA A 115 -29.29 -55.85 7.57
N THR A 116 -28.55 -56.76 8.22
CA THR A 116 -27.30 -56.41 8.92
C THR A 116 -26.19 -55.99 7.95
N LEU A 117 -26.14 -56.58 6.76
CA LEU A 117 -25.21 -56.17 5.70
C LEU A 117 -25.58 -54.80 5.13
N ALA A 118 -26.87 -54.52 4.93
CA ALA A 118 -27.34 -53.22 4.47
C ALA A 118 -27.02 -52.11 5.49
N GLU A 119 -27.21 -52.37 6.79
CA GLU A 119 -26.81 -51.43 7.83
C GLU A 119 -25.31 -51.19 7.90
N ARG A 120 -24.48 -52.23 7.78
CA ARG A 120 -23.01 -52.08 7.73
C ARG A 120 -22.56 -51.27 6.53
N ALA A 121 -23.11 -51.53 5.34
CA ALA A 121 -22.81 -50.77 4.13
C ALA A 121 -23.19 -49.29 4.28
N ARG A 122 -24.36 -49.02 4.88
CA ARG A 122 -24.80 -47.65 5.20
C ARG A 122 -23.87 -46.96 6.21
N ALA A 123 -23.45 -47.66 7.25
CA ALA A 123 -22.50 -47.14 8.24
C ALA A 123 -21.15 -46.79 7.61
N GLN A 124 -20.70 -47.55 6.59
CA GLN A 124 -19.48 -47.26 5.82
C GLN A 124 -19.65 -46.08 4.85
N LEU A 125 -20.84 -45.86 4.28
CA LEU A 125 -21.09 -44.71 3.39
C LEU A 125 -21.24 -43.38 4.13
N GLN A 126 -21.73 -43.40 5.37
CA GLN A 126 -21.95 -42.19 6.16
C GLN A 126 -20.68 -41.30 6.34
N PRO A 127 -19.49 -41.84 6.69
CA PRO A 127 -18.27 -41.02 6.77
C PRO A 127 -17.86 -40.44 5.41
N ILE A 128 -18.10 -41.15 4.30
CA ILE A 128 -17.80 -40.68 2.94
C ILE A 128 -18.72 -39.49 2.57
N ILE A 129 -20.01 -39.58 2.89
CA ILE A 129 -20.95 -38.48 2.66
C ILE A 129 -20.58 -37.25 3.51
N ARG A 130 -20.16 -37.46 4.77
CA ARG A 130 -19.72 -36.35 5.64
C ARG A 130 -18.45 -35.68 5.12
N SER A 131 -17.44 -36.45 4.70
CA SER A 131 -16.20 -35.89 4.16
C SER A 131 -16.45 -35.10 2.86
N LEU A 132 -17.34 -35.59 1.99
CA LEU A 132 -17.73 -34.90 0.76
C LEU A 132 -18.45 -33.58 1.04
N ASN A 133 -19.36 -33.56 2.03
CA ASN A 133 -20.00 -32.32 2.49
C ASN A 133 -19.01 -31.34 3.14
N GLN A 134 -17.99 -31.83 3.84
CA GLN A 134 -16.96 -30.99 4.43
C GLN A 134 -16.06 -30.34 3.37
N ILE A 135 -15.67 -31.10 2.34
CA ILE A 135 -14.95 -30.56 1.17
C ILE A 135 -15.79 -29.48 0.47
N GLN A 136 -17.10 -29.69 0.33
CA GLN A 136 -17.99 -28.70 -0.27
C GLN A 136 -18.11 -27.42 0.58
N ARG A 137 -18.21 -27.54 1.91
CA ARG A 137 -18.23 -26.39 2.82
C ARG A 137 -16.93 -25.60 2.79
N LEU A 138 -15.78 -26.27 2.85
CA LEU A 138 -14.47 -25.62 2.72
C LEU A 138 -14.34 -24.92 1.36
N GLY A 139 -14.90 -25.52 0.31
CA GLY A 139 -14.98 -24.94 -1.02
C GLY A 139 -15.79 -23.65 -1.12
N GLN A 140 -16.84 -23.48 -0.30
CA GLN A 140 -17.74 -22.32 -0.28
C GLN A 140 -17.23 -21.15 0.60
N VAL A 141 -16.46 -21.44 1.65
CA VAL A 141 -15.95 -20.39 2.56
C VAL A 141 -14.87 -19.52 1.89
N GLU A 142 -14.11 -20.07 0.95
CA GLU A 142 -13.05 -19.34 0.23
C GLU A 142 -13.55 -18.39 -0.86
N THR A 143 -14.78 -18.51 -1.36
CA THR A 143 -15.27 -17.69 -2.48
C THR A 143 -15.87 -16.36 -2.04
N VAL A 144 -16.03 -16.12 -0.73
CA VAL A 144 -16.62 -14.87 -0.19
C VAL A 144 -15.58 -13.76 0.02
N ALA A 145 -14.28 -14.07 0.10
CA ALA A 145 -13.24 -13.08 0.42
C ALA A 145 -12.53 -12.45 -0.79
N ILE A 146 -12.83 -12.89 -2.02
CA ILE A 146 -12.26 -12.31 -3.25
C ILE A 146 -13.39 -11.97 -4.21
N ALA A 147 -14.41 -11.26 -3.71
CA ALA A 147 -15.24 -10.46 -4.59
C ALA A 147 -14.33 -9.38 -5.19
N ALA A 148 -13.94 -9.58 -6.46
CA ALA A 148 -13.30 -8.57 -7.26
C ALA A 148 -14.08 -7.26 -7.12
N PRO A 149 -13.41 -6.09 -6.92
CA PRO A 149 -14.11 -4.82 -6.94
C PRO A 149 -14.89 -4.70 -8.26
N PRO A 150 -16.14 -4.20 -8.22
CA PRO A 150 -16.97 -4.11 -9.41
C PRO A 150 -16.21 -3.33 -10.48
N GLN A 151 -16.08 -3.93 -11.66
CA GLN A 151 -15.57 -3.26 -12.85
C GLN A 151 -16.52 -2.10 -13.17
N ALA A 152 -16.15 -0.91 -12.70
CA ALA A 152 -16.77 0.34 -13.13
C ALA A 152 -16.20 0.68 -14.50
N ASP A 153 -16.94 0.28 -15.53
CA ASP A 153 -16.89 0.87 -16.84
C ASP A 153 -17.48 2.28 -16.74
N ASN A 154 -16.61 3.31 -16.78
CA ASN A 154 -16.81 4.63 -17.36
C ASN A 154 -15.71 5.58 -16.89
N GLY A 155 -14.93 6.08 -17.85
CA GLY A 155 -13.82 6.99 -17.61
C GLY A 155 -14.26 8.38 -17.17
N ALA A 156 -13.62 8.89 -16.13
CA ALA A 156 -13.05 10.23 -15.99
C ALA A 156 -12.47 10.36 -14.57
N GLU A 157 -11.15 10.55 -14.47
CA GLU A 157 -10.45 11.11 -13.30
C GLU A 157 -10.54 10.38 -11.93
N ALA A 158 -10.84 9.08 -11.88
CA ALA A 158 -10.87 8.31 -10.63
C ALA A 158 -9.61 7.47 -10.33
N ASP A 159 -8.51 7.64 -11.07
CA ASP A 159 -7.34 6.74 -10.97
C ASP A 159 -6.12 7.35 -10.21
N VAL A 160 -6.40 8.25 -9.27
CA VAL A 160 -5.45 8.69 -8.22
C VAL A 160 -6.10 8.62 -6.83
N GLN A 161 -7.02 7.67 -6.63
CA GLN A 161 -7.49 7.27 -5.30
C GLN A 161 -6.74 6.03 -4.77
N SER A 162 -5.78 5.51 -5.55
CA SER A 162 -4.84 4.48 -5.11
C SER A 162 -3.97 5.02 -3.97
N LEU A 163 -4.28 4.57 -2.75
CA LEU A 163 -3.53 4.84 -1.51
C LEU A 163 -3.60 6.29 -1.00
N ARG A 164 -4.79 6.91 -0.96
CA ARG A 164 -5.01 8.01 0.00
C ARG A 164 -5.06 7.42 1.42
N VAL A 165 -3.88 7.32 2.01
CA VAL A 165 -3.65 6.83 3.38
C VAL A 165 -4.05 7.89 4.42
N LEU A 166 -4.06 9.16 4.01
CA LEU A 166 -4.46 10.32 4.79
C LEU A 166 -5.91 10.74 4.46
N ASN A 167 -6.77 10.85 5.49
CA ASN A 167 -8.12 11.38 5.32
C ASN A 167 -8.14 12.90 5.49
N LEU A 168 -8.10 13.61 4.35
CA LEU A 168 -8.04 15.08 4.32
C LEU A 168 -9.26 15.74 4.96
N ASN A 169 -10.45 15.22 4.71
CA ASN A 169 -11.70 15.77 5.24
C ASN A 169 -11.71 15.70 6.78
N ALA A 170 -11.24 14.59 7.35
CA ALA A 170 -11.14 14.42 8.79
C ALA A 170 -10.06 15.33 9.42
N LEU A 171 -8.94 15.59 8.73
CA LEU A 171 -7.93 16.57 9.17
C LEU A 171 -8.48 17.99 9.18
N GLU A 172 -9.17 18.40 8.12
CA GLU A 172 -9.77 19.73 8.01
C GLU A 172 -10.86 19.94 9.07
N GLN A 173 -11.76 18.97 9.24
CA GLN A 173 -12.77 19.02 10.30
C GLN A 173 -12.14 19.08 11.70
N LYS A 174 -11.06 18.34 11.95
CA LYS A 174 -10.32 18.40 13.24
C LYS A 174 -9.60 19.72 13.45
N ARG A 175 -9.04 20.31 12.40
CA ARG A 175 -8.43 21.64 12.45
C ARG A 175 -9.49 22.68 12.81
N ASP A 176 -10.64 22.64 12.15
CA ASP A 176 -11.71 23.62 12.34
C ASP A 176 -12.35 23.49 13.74
N THR A 177 -12.44 22.29 14.30
CA THR A 177 -12.98 22.06 15.64
C THR A 177 -12.01 22.40 16.77
N LEU A 178 -10.73 22.04 16.65
CA LEU A 178 -9.74 22.26 17.71
C LEU A 178 -9.14 23.66 17.66
N GLY A 179 -9.19 24.33 16.51
CA GLY A 179 -8.45 25.55 16.23
C GLY A 179 -7.02 25.27 15.76
N HIS A 180 -6.48 26.17 14.94
CA HIS A 180 -5.21 25.97 14.22
C HIS A 180 -4.02 25.64 15.13
N GLN A 181 -3.85 26.36 16.25
CA GLN A 181 -2.65 26.24 17.09
C GLN A 181 -2.63 24.93 17.89
N THR A 182 -3.72 24.63 18.58
CA THR A 182 -3.98 23.39 19.32
C THR A 182 -3.88 22.17 18.41
N PHE A 183 -4.42 22.27 17.19
CA PHE A 183 -4.30 21.23 16.18
C PHE A 183 -2.86 21.03 15.69
N ALA A 184 -2.11 22.11 15.45
CA ALA A 184 -0.70 22.05 15.07
C ALA A 184 0.14 21.35 16.14
N ASP A 185 -0.06 21.71 17.41
CA ASP A 185 0.62 21.08 18.54
C ASP A 185 0.27 19.59 18.67
N LEU A 186 -1.00 19.22 18.46
CA LEU A 186 -1.45 17.83 18.42
C LEU A 186 -0.72 17.06 17.31
N ILE A 187 -0.73 17.56 16.08
CA ILE A 187 -0.04 16.91 14.95
C ILE A 187 1.45 16.76 15.25
N ASN A 188 2.11 17.82 15.72
CA ASN A 188 3.54 17.80 16.03
C ASN A 188 3.88 16.73 17.07
N ARG A 189 3.11 16.69 18.16
CA ARG A 189 3.30 15.72 19.24
C ARG A 189 3.04 14.30 18.75
N ARG A 190 1.93 14.06 18.05
CA ARG A 190 1.56 12.72 17.58
C ARG A 190 2.54 12.21 16.51
N ALA A 191 2.89 13.04 15.52
CA ALA A 191 3.85 12.69 14.47
C ALA A 191 5.25 12.38 15.02
N ALA A 192 5.69 13.07 16.08
CA ALA A 192 6.99 12.80 16.72
C ALA A 192 7.01 11.48 17.51
N HIS A 193 5.90 11.12 18.17
CA HIS A 193 5.86 9.92 19.02
C HIS A 193 5.46 8.63 18.28
N LEU A 194 4.74 8.73 17.16
CA LEU A 194 4.22 7.56 16.45
C LEU A 194 5.32 6.60 15.94
N PRO A 195 6.44 7.08 15.35
CA PRO A 195 7.56 6.21 14.97
C PRO A 195 8.07 5.37 16.13
N LYS A 196 8.24 5.98 17.30
CA LYS A 196 8.74 5.29 18.50
C LYS A 196 7.78 4.19 18.96
N LYS A 197 6.48 4.48 19.05
CA LYS A 197 5.49 3.46 19.44
C LYS A 197 5.38 2.32 18.43
N ILE A 198 5.57 2.60 17.15
CA ILE A 198 5.62 1.54 16.13
C ILE A 198 6.88 0.71 16.26
N THR A 199 8.04 1.30 16.56
CA THR A 199 9.24 0.50 16.85
C THR A 199 9.04 -0.41 18.06
N GLU A 200 8.40 0.08 19.12
CA GLU A 200 8.02 -0.72 20.30
C GLU A 200 7.07 -1.88 19.93
N LEU A 201 6.02 -1.59 19.14
CA LEU A 201 5.11 -2.61 18.62
C LEU A 201 5.84 -3.67 17.78
N THR A 202 6.70 -3.26 16.84
CA THR A 202 7.45 -4.21 16.01
C THR A 202 8.44 -5.04 16.82
N SER A 203 9.02 -4.47 17.88
CA SER A 203 9.86 -5.19 18.83
C SER A 203 9.04 -6.26 19.58
N ALA A 204 7.87 -5.90 20.09
CA ALA A 204 6.95 -6.83 20.76
C ALA A 204 6.51 -7.98 19.84
N LEU A 205 6.19 -7.68 18.57
CA LEU A 205 5.89 -8.68 17.53
C LEU A 205 7.06 -9.64 17.29
N THR A 206 8.31 -9.14 17.28
CA THR A 206 9.48 -10.00 17.10
C THR A 206 9.86 -10.80 18.34
N GLY A 207 9.66 -10.22 19.53
CA GLY A 207 9.93 -10.84 20.82
C GLY A 207 8.83 -11.81 21.28
N ARG A 208 7.76 -11.98 20.48
CA ARG A 208 6.61 -12.83 20.80
C ARG A 208 5.87 -12.39 22.07
N HIS A 209 5.92 -11.09 22.37
CA HIS A 209 5.16 -10.47 23.46
C HIS A 209 3.76 -10.10 22.95
N TRP A 210 2.93 -11.12 22.67
CA TRP A 210 1.67 -10.94 21.92
C TRP A 210 0.67 -10.02 22.61
N LEU A 211 0.54 -10.13 23.94
CA LEU A 211 -0.37 -9.30 24.73
C LEU A 211 0.07 -7.82 24.75
N ASP A 212 1.38 -7.57 24.81
CA ASP A 212 1.93 -6.21 24.73
C ASP A 212 1.77 -5.65 23.32
N ALA A 213 2.01 -6.46 22.29
CA ALA A 213 1.81 -6.09 20.89
C ALA A 213 0.34 -5.74 20.61
N GLU A 214 -0.61 -6.50 21.14
CA GLU A 214 -2.05 -6.22 21.01
C GLU A 214 -2.42 -4.87 21.64
N ARG A 215 -1.99 -4.63 22.89
CA ARG A 215 -2.22 -3.36 23.58
C ARG A 215 -1.56 -2.19 22.86
N LEU A 216 -0.32 -2.35 22.41
CA LEU A 216 0.40 -1.33 21.66
C LEU A 216 -0.27 -1.04 20.32
N ALA A 217 -0.77 -2.04 19.61
CA ALA A 217 -1.48 -1.87 18.34
C ALA A 217 -2.74 -0.99 18.52
N LEU A 218 -3.55 -1.25 19.55
CA LEU A 218 -4.72 -0.42 19.88
C LEU A 218 -4.34 1.02 20.25
N VAL A 219 -3.32 1.19 21.10
CA VAL A 219 -2.85 2.52 21.51
C VAL A 219 -2.32 3.30 20.30
N VAL A 220 -1.57 2.65 19.41
CA VAL A 220 -1.06 3.30 18.19
C VAL A 220 -2.19 3.62 17.22
N ALA A 221 -3.18 2.73 17.08
CA ALA A 221 -4.36 2.97 16.25
C ALA A 221 -5.11 4.23 16.68
N ALA A 222 -5.36 4.40 17.98
CA ALA A 222 -6.01 5.60 18.52
C ALA A 222 -5.19 6.87 18.25
N ASN A 223 -3.86 6.83 18.43
CA ASN A 223 -3.00 7.99 18.14
C ASN A 223 -2.96 8.33 16.64
N ALA A 224 -3.05 7.32 15.76
CA ALA A 224 -3.05 7.49 14.31
C ALA A 224 -4.37 8.10 13.83
N GLU A 225 -5.50 7.64 14.38
CA GLU A 225 -6.83 8.18 14.12
C GLU A 225 -6.94 9.64 14.58
N GLU A 226 -6.32 10.01 15.70
CA GLU A 226 -6.29 11.40 16.18
C GLU A 226 -5.76 12.39 15.13
N ILE A 227 -4.82 11.95 14.28
CA ILE A 227 -4.24 12.73 13.16
C ILE A 227 -4.73 12.28 11.78
N ALA A 228 -5.89 11.62 11.73
CA ALA A 228 -6.59 11.14 10.53
C ALA A 228 -5.77 10.22 9.60
N LEU A 229 -4.89 9.41 10.18
CA LEU A 229 -4.21 8.32 9.48
C LEU A 229 -5.08 7.05 9.55
N ASP A 230 -6.28 7.12 8.98
CA ASP A 230 -7.33 6.12 9.16
C ASP A 230 -6.94 4.75 8.61
N ALA A 231 -6.16 4.71 7.52
CA ALA A 231 -5.67 3.46 6.96
C ALA A 231 -4.69 2.73 7.90
N ILE A 232 -3.78 3.46 8.59
CA ILE A 232 -2.94 2.86 9.64
C ILE A 232 -3.82 2.40 10.80
N ALA A 233 -4.74 3.26 11.25
CA ALA A 233 -5.58 2.96 12.41
C ALA A 233 -6.42 1.69 12.17
N GLY A 234 -7.02 1.56 10.98
CA GLY A 234 -7.76 0.37 10.56
C GLY A 234 -6.87 -0.87 10.49
N HIS A 235 -5.70 -0.78 9.88
CA HIS A 235 -4.75 -1.89 9.81
C HIS A 235 -4.30 -2.36 11.22
N LEU A 236 -4.01 -1.43 12.13
CA LEU A 236 -3.59 -1.74 13.50
C LEU A 236 -4.70 -2.36 14.35
N ARG A 237 -5.96 -1.95 14.17
CA ARG A 237 -7.11 -2.61 14.83
C ARG A 237 -7.33 -4.03 14.31
N ASN A 238 -7.16 -4.24 13.01
CA ASN A 238 -7.21 -5.58 12.43
C ASN A 238 -6.07 -6.44 12.99
N LEU A 239 -4.85 -5.91 13.02
CA LEU A 239 -3.69 -6.58 13.60
C LEU A 239 -3.91 -6.92 15.08
N SER A 240 -4.51 -6.04 15.89
CA SER A 240 -4.82 -6.36 17.29
C SER A 240 -5.84 -7.49 17.40
N ALA A 241 -6.88 -7.51 16.56
CA ALA A 241 -7.87 -8.59 16.55
C ALA A 241 -7.23 -9.95 16.18
N GLN A 242 -6.32 -9.96 15.20
CA GLN A 242 -5.60 -11.15 14.75
C GLN A 242 -4.61 -11.65 15.82
N LEU A 243 -3.95 -10.76 16.57
CA LEU A 243 -3.03 -11.14 17.65
C LEU A 243 -3.71 -11.90 18.79
N GLY A 244 -5.02 -11.68 18.99
CA GLY A 244 -5.84 -12.44 19.93
C GLY A 244 -6.03 -13.91 19.54
N ILE A 245 -5.78 -14.27 18.28
CA ILE A 245 -5.96 -15.62 17.73
C ILE A 245 -4.59 -16.30 17.61
N ASP A 246 -4.36 -17.36 18.39
CA ASP A 246 -3.06 -18.05 18.46
C ASP A 246 -2.53 -18.48 17.08
N SER A 247 -3.40 -18.94 16.17
CA SER A 247 -3.04 -19.41 14.83
C SER A 247 -2.61 -18.29 13.87
N GLU A 248 -2.95 -17.04 14.16
CA GLU A 248 -2.70 -15.89 13.27
C GLU A 248 -1.48 -15.05 13.69
N ARG A 249 -0.93 -15.31 14.86
CA ARG A 249 0.21 -14.55 15.43
C ARG A 249 1.45 -14.55 14.55
N GLU A 250 1.77 -15.68 13.91
CA GLU A 250 2.92 -15.73 13.00
C GLU A 250 2.65 -14.95 11.70
N GLY A 251 1.38 -14.88 11.26
CA GLY A 251 0.95 -14.03 10.14
C GLY A 251 1.13 -12.54 10.46
N CYS A 252 0.73 -12.11 11.67
CA CYS A 252 0.94 -10.75 12.15
C CYS A 252 2.43 -10.36 12.17
N ARG A 253 3.32 -11.31 12.47
CA ARG A 253 4.77 -11.09 12.44
C ARG A 253 5.29 -10.88 11.01
N GLN A 254 4.73 -11.57 10.02
CA GLN A 254 5.09 -11.41 8.61
C GLN A 254 4.62 -10.05 8.05
N GLN A 255 3.53 -9.48 8.58
CA GLN A 255 3.02 -8.15 8.21
C GLN A 255 3.89 -6.99 8.71
N ARG A 256 4.98 -7.24 9.46
CA ARG A 256 5.85 -6.18 10.01
C ARG A 256 6.39 -5.23 8.95
N SER A 257 6.86 -5.76 7.81
CA SER A 257 7.42 -4.95 6.72
C SER A 257 6.35 -4.08 6.07
N GLU A 258 5.14 -4.62 5.92
CA GLU A 258 3.98 -3.90 5.42
C GLU A 258 3.59 -2.75 6.34
N LEU A 259 3.45 -3.01 7.65
CA LEU A 259 3.15 -1.99 8.64
C LEU A 259 4.18 -0.84 8.64
N LEU A 260 5.47 -1.18 8.59
CA LEU A 260 6.54 -0.17 8.53
C LEU A 260 6.49 0.66 7.25
N ASN A 261 6.17 0.04 6.11
CA ASN A 261 6.05 0.73 4.84
C ASN A 261 4.82 1.66 4.82
N LEU A 262 3.66 1.13 5.24
CA LEU A 262 2.41 1.88 5.34
C LEU A 262 2.61 3.08 6.26
N MET A 263 3.24 2.88 7.42
CA MET A 263 3.57 3.96 8.34
C MET A 263 4.46 5.05 7.73
N ARG A 264 5.53 4.65 7.03
CA ARG A 264 6.45 5.59 6.38
C ARG A 264 5.72 6.46 5.36
N VAL A 265 4.91 5.85 4.49
CA VAL A 265 4.12 6.55 3.47
C VAL A 265 3.12 7.50 4.12
N SER A 266 2.43 7.06 5.17
CA SER A 266 1.44 7.87 5.89
C SER A 266 2.04 9.12 6.53
N LEU A 267 3.19 8.96 7.20
CA LEU A 267 3.88 10.10 7.81
C LEU A 267 4.44 11.06 6.76
N GLN A 268 4.95 10.54 5.64
CA GLN A 268 5.40 11.39 4.55
C GLN A 268 4.24 12.23 4.01
N GLN A 269 3.08 11.62 3.76
CA GLN A 269 1.88 12.33 3.32
C GLN A 269 1.42 13.37 4.34
N LEU A 270 1.47 13.06 5.64
CA LEU A 270 1.14 14.01 6.70
C LEU A 270 2.13 15.18 6.75
N GLN A 271 3.44 14.92 6.57
CA GLN A 271 4.47 15.95 6.52
C GLN A 271 4.32 16.86 5.28
N ASP A 272 4.03 16.27 4.13
CA ASP A 272 3.77 17.01 2.89
C ASP A 272 2.52 17.87 3.02
N TRP A 273 1.46 17.33 3.64
CA TRP A 273 0.24 18.10 3.93
C TRP A 273 0.52 19.22 4.93
N LYS A 274 1.24 18.94 6.02
CA LYS A 274 1.64 19.92 7.03
C LYS A 274 2.43 21.05 6.40
N SER A 275 3.42 20.75 5.55
CA SER A 275 4.27 21.79 4.96
C SER A 275 3.48 22.75 4.05
N LYS A 276 2.43 22.26 3.37
CA LYS A 276 1.56 23.07 2.51
C LYS A 276 0.56 23.91 3.28
N ASN A 277 0.01 23.40 4.39
CA ASN A 277 -1.15 24.01 5.06
C ASN A 277 -0.80 24.75 6.36
N LEU A 278 0.27 24.37 7.06
CA LEU A 278 0.65 25.01 8.33
C LEU A 278 1.67 26.14 8.15
N HIS A 279 2.55 26.09 7.14
CA HIS A 279 3.55 27.15 6.92
C HIS A 279 2.98 28.40 6.25
N THR A 280 1.97 28.25 5.39
CA THR A 280 1.35 29.35 4.65
C THR A 280 0.61 30.33 5.57
N GLU A 281 0.06 29.86 6.69
CA GLU A 281 -0.65 30.71 7.66
C GLU A 281 0.28 31.36 8.71
N TRP A 282 1.44 30.75 9.01
CA TRP A 282 2.43 31.36 9.91
C TRP A 282 3.18 32.53 9.25
N ALA A 283 3.28 32.55 7.92
CA ALA A 283 3.89 33.65 7.18
C ALA A 283 2.98 34.89 7.04
N LEU A 284 1.71 34.80 7.44
CA LEU A 284 0.72 35.87 7.37
C LEU A 284 0.48 36.59 8.71
N ARG A 285 1.25 36.26 9.76
CA ARG A 285 1.36 37.03 11.01
C ARG A 285 2.73 37.69 11.10
#